data_AF-A0ABD2LS74-F1
#
_entry.id   AF-A0ABD2LS74-F1
#
_cell.length_a   1.000
_cell.length_b   1.000
_cell.length_c   1.000
_cell.angle_alpha   90.00
_cell.angle_beta   90.00
_cell.angle_gamma   90.00
#
_symmetry.space_group_name_H-M   'P 1'
#
loop_
_entity.id
_entity.type
_entity.pdbx_description
1 polymer ?
#
loop_
_entity_poly.entity_id
_entity_poly.type
_entity_poly.pdbx_seq_one_letter_code
_entity_poly.pdbx_strand_id
1 'polypeptide(L)'
;MKFSHVLAKAKVNLNAHTWYRRVWEKGYSGPPLPKIKRTGKPPVPVTNEAVNEVRTALMREWNVMQWLANPYLNAEKEAPYLERYGNINDEWTQRAVEAKHRKMPSKPKIRQIASGEVEKRRANVGNLLHAHRTVEDELKNLERRNRWD
;
A
#
# COMPACT_ATOMS: atom_id res chain seq x y z
N MET A 1 -49.50 -42.83 -1.05
CA MET A 1 -48.49 -42.67 0.02
C MET A 1 -47.47 -41.64 -0.43
N LYS A 2 -47.40 -40.47 0.22
CA LYS A 2 -46.42 -39.41 -0.10
C LYS A 2 -45.25 -39.54 0.88
N PHE A 3 -44.10 -40.00 0.41
CA PHE A 3 -42.87 -39.99 1.22
C PHE A 3 -42.33 -38.55 1.25
N SER A 4 -42.51 -37.88 2.39
CA SER A 4 -41.85 -36.61 2.66
C SER A 4 -40.36 -36.87 2.90
N HIS A 5 -39.51 -36.54 1.92
CA HIS A 5 -38.07 -36.48 2.13
C HIS A 5 -37.75 -35.26 3.01
N VAL A 6 -37.79 -35.47 4.33
CA VAL A 6 -37.16 -34.54 5.27
C VAL A 6 -35.66 -34.69 5.08
N LEU A 7 -35.04 -33.72 4.39
CA LEU A 7 -33.58 -33.54 4.37
C LEU A 7 -33.12 -33.23 5.79
N ALA A 8 -32.89 -34.27 6.58
CA ALA A 8 -32.24 -34.15 7.87
C ALA A 8 -30.82 -33.63 7.62
N LYS A 9 -30.56 -32.35 7.94
CA LYS A 9 -29.19 -31.83 8.05
C LYS A 9 -28.46 -32.70 9.06
N ALA A 10 -27.58 -33.58 8.58
CA ALA A 10 -26.68 -34.33 9.44
C ALA A 10 -25.93 -33.33 10.33
N LYS A 11 -26.07 -33.47 11.66
CA LYS A 11 -25.29 -32.72 12.64
C LYS A 11 -23.84 -33.21 12.59
N VAL A 12 -23.10 -32.79 11.56
CA VAL A 12 -21.67 -33.07 11.47
C VAL A 12 -20.96 -32.21 12.50
N ASN A 13 -20.09 -32.81 13.32
CA ASN A 13 -19.31 -32.10 14.31
C ASN A 13 -18.32 -31.14 13.61
N LEU A 14 -18.65 -29.84 13.61
CA LEU A 14 -17.82 -28.79 13.02
C LEU A 14 -16.44 -28.66 13.70
N ASN A 15 -16.31 -29.19 14.93
CA ASN A 15 -15.05 -29.22 15.68
C ASN A 15 -14.22 -30.48 15.42
N ALA A 16 -14.66 -31.38 14.54
CA ALA A 16 -13.93 -32.60 14.17
C ALA A 16 -12.46 -32.32 13.84
N HIS A 17 -12.14 -31.31 13.03
CA HIS A 17 -10.74 -31.00 12.68
C HIS A 17 -9.88 -30.55 13.89
N THR A 18 -10.50 -29.97 14.92
CA THR A 18 -9.80 -29.61 16.17
C THR A 18 -9.61 -30.81 17.08
N TRP A 19 -10.49 -31.81 17.00
CA TRP A 19 -10.43 -33.04 17.79
C TRP A 19 -9.54 -34.10 17.13
N TYR A 20 -9.54 -34.15 15.80
CA TYR A 20 -8.65 -34.96 14.95
C TYR A 20 -7.31 -34.27 14.68
N ARG A 21 -6.96 -33.22 15.44
CA ARG A 21 -5.58 -32.72 15.50
C ARG A 21 -4.72 -33.92 15.87
N ARG A 22 -3.90 -34.34 14.89
CA ARG A 22 -3.58 -35.75 14.63
C ARG A 22 -2.92 -36.40 15.85
N VAL A 23 -3.08 -37.73 15.93
CA VAL A 23 -2.35 -38.67 16.80
C VAL A 23 -0.83 -38.41 16.90
N TRP A 24 -0.25 -37.63 15.98
CA TRP A 24 1.17 -37.28 15.88
C TRP A 24 1.56 -36.13 16.82
N GLU A 25 0.58 -35.47 17.44
CA GLU A 25 0.78 -34.53 18.57
C GLU A 25 0.91 -35.27 19.91
N LYS A 26 0.52 -36.55 20.01
CA LYS A 26 0.92 -37.41 21.13
C LYS A 26 2.41 -37.71 21.00
N GLY A 27 3.26 -36.77 21.43
CA GLY A 27 4.72 -36.90 21.40
C GLY A 27 5.47 -35.66 20.89
N TYR A 28 4.78 -34.61 20.47
CA TYR A 28 5.44 -33.34 20.11
C TYR A 28 5.97 -32.64 21.37
N SER A 29 7.30 -32.50 21.48
CA SER A 29 8.02 -31.85 22.58
C SER A 29 8.50 -30.42 22.25
N GLY A 30 7.86 -29.77 21.28
CA GLY A 30 8.14 -28.37 20.92
C GLY A 30 7.25 -27.34 21.65
N PRO A 31 7.43 -26.04 21.38
CA PRO A 31 6.60 -24.96 21.91
C PRO A 31 5.11 -25.17 21.62
N PRO A 32 4.20 -24.74 22.50
CA PRO A 32 2.77 -24.96 22.31
C PRO A 32 2.31 -24.32 21.00
N LEU A 33 1.77 -25.15 20.09
CA LEU A 33 1.25 -24.67 18.82
C LEU A 33 0.11 -23.67 19.04
N PRO A 34 -0.06 -22.67 18.16
CA PRO A 34 -1.10 -21.66 18.30
C PRO A 34 -2.48 -22.33 18.38
N LYS A 35 -3.29 -21.86 19.34
CA LYS A 35 -4.70 -22.27 19.49
C LYS A 35 -5.48 -21.74 18.29
N ILE A 36 -6.11 -22.64 17.54
CA ILE A 36 -7.02 -22.26 16.45
C ILE A 36 -8.25 -21.61 17.09
N LYS A 37 -8.54 -20.36 16.72
CA LYS A 37 -9.74 -19.66 17.18
C LYS A 37 -10.97 -20.38 16.64
N ARG A 38 -11.93 -20.70 17.53
CA ARG A 38 -13.23 -21.26 17.13
C ARG A 38 -14.04 -20.16 16.44
N THR A 39 -14.09 -20.19 15.11
CA THR A 39 -14.81 -19.21 14.29
C THR A 39 -16.29 -19.55 14.11
N GLY A 40 -16.75 -20.71 14.61
CA GLY A 40 -18.13 -21.19 14.46
C GLY A 40 -18.51 -21.59 13.02
N LYS A 41 -17.56 -21.48 12.08
CA LYS A 41 -17.73 -21.85 10.67
C LYS A 41 -17.12 -23.23 10.40
N PRO A 42 -17.70 -24.06 9.52
CA PRO A 42 -17.05 -25.29 9.07
C PRO A 42 -15.69 -24.97 8.45
N PRO A 43 -14.69 -25.88 8.57
CA PRO A 43 -13.46 -25.76 7.80
C PRO A 43 -13.80 -25.80 6.31
N VAL A 44 -13.27 -24.83 5.55
CA VAL A 44 -13.43 -24.79 4.10
C VAL A 44 -12.51 -25.87 3.50
N PRO A 45 -13.02 -26.77 2.65
CA PRO A 45 -12.15 -27.73 1.98
C PRO A 45 -11.19 -27.00 1.05
N VAL A 46 -9.92 -27.40 1.05
CA VAL A 46 -8.94 -26.89 0.10
C VAL A 46 -9.30 -27.43 -1.28
N THR A 47 -9.65 -26.54 -2.21
CA THR A 47 -9.99 -26.90 -3.59
C THR A 47 -8.72 -27.03 -4.43
N ASN A 48 -8.78 -27.83 -5.50
CA ASN A 48 -7.68 -27.93 -6.46
C ASN A 48 -7.38 -26.58 -7.13
N GLU A 49 -8.41 -25.74 -7.32
CA GLU A 49 -8.26 -24.38 -7.83
C GLU A 49 -7.38 -23.53 -6.91
N ALA A 50 -7.66 -23.53 -5.59
CA ALA A 50 -6.85 -22.80 -4.62
C ALA A 50 -5.38 -23.31 -4.59
N VAL A 51 -5.17 -24.62 -4.73
CA VAL A 51 -3.82 -25.20 -4.85
C VAL A 51 -3.12 -24.74 -6.12
N ASN A 52 -3.84 -24.71 -7.24
CA ASN A 52 -3.29 -24.28 -8.52
C ASN A 52 -2.97 -22.78 -8.52
N GLU A 53 -3.81 -21.93 -7.93
CA GLU A 53 -3.54 -20.50 -7.75
C GLU A 53 -2.23 -20.29 -7.00
N VAL A 54 -2.08 -20.92 -5.83
CA VAL A 54 -0.85 -20.83 -5.02
C VAL A 54 0.35 -21.35 -5.79
N ARG A 55 0.21 -22.47 -6.51
CA ARG A 55 1.28 -23.02 -7.34
C ARG A 55 1.72 -22.04 -8.43
N THR A 56 0.78 -21.39 -9.12
CA THR A 56 1.11 -20.40 -10.15
C THR A 56 1.79 -19.16 -9.56
N ALA A 57 1.36 -18.69 -8.39
CA ALA A 57 2.00 -17.59 -7.69
C ALA A 57 3.46 -17.93 -7.34
N LEU A 58 3.69 -19.11 -6.74
CA LEU A 58 5.03 -19.57 -6.38
C LEU A 58 5.93 -19.78 -7.60
N MET A 59 5.41 -20.27 -8.72
CA MET A 59 6.19 -20.37 -9.97
C MET A 59 6.63 -18.98 -10.47
N ARG A 60 5.75 -17.97 -10.39
CA ARG A 60 6.09 -16.59 -10.78
C ARG A 60 7.17 -16.02 -9.86
N GLU A 61 7.02 -16.17 -8.56
CA GLU A 61 8.00 -15.72 -7.58
C GLU A 61 9.35 -16.39 -7.78
N TRP A 62 9.36 -17.72 -7.99
CA TRP A 62 10.58 -18.47 -8.26
C TRP A 62 11.29 -17.97 -9.52
N ASN A 63 10.55 -17.75 -10.61
CA ASN A 63 11.11 -17.18 -11.84
C ASN A 63 11.76 -15.81 -11.56
N VAL A 64 11.08 -14.90 -10.85
CA VAL A 64 11.63 -13.58 -10.49
C VAL A 64 12.91 -13.74 -9.65
N MET A 65 12.91 -14.65 -8.68
CA MET A 65 14.09 -14.90 -7.84
C MET A 65 15.29 -15.40 -8.64
N GLN A 66 15.09 -16.24 -9.66
CA GLN A 66 16.18 -16.69 -10.51
C GLN A 66 16.88 -15.54 -11.24
N TRP A 67 16.11 -14.56 -11.72
CA TRP A 67 16.66 -13.37 -12.37
C TRP A 67 17.38 -12.46 -11.37
N LEU A 68 16.80 -12.26 -10.18
CA LEU A 68 17.41 -11.44 -9.13
C LEU A 68 18.70 -12.06 -8.56
N ALA A 69 18.80 -13.39 -8.54
CA ALA A 69 19.98 -14.09 -8.05
C ALA A 69 21.21 -13.92 -8.96
N ASN A 70 21.02 -13.52 -10.23
CA ASN A 70 22.09 -13.35 -11.21
C ASN A 70 22.14 -11.88 -11.69
N PRO A 71 22.59 -10.94 -10.83
CA PRO A 71 22.71 -9.54 -11.23
C PRO A 71 23.82 -9.36 -12.28
N TYR A 72 23.63 -8.39 -13.17
CA TYR A 72 24.61 -8.05 -14.20
C TYR A 72 25.88 -7.41 -13.62
N LEU A 73 25.73 -6.63 -12.54
CA LEU A 73 26.82 -5.92 -11.85
C LEU A 73 26.86 -6.33 -10.39
N ASN A 74 28.09 -6.44 -9.86
CA ASN A 74 28.33 -6.57 -8.43
C ASN A 74 28.42 -5.18 -7.80
N ALA A 75 28.15 -5.10 -6.49
CA ALA A 75 28.19 -3.84 -5.74
C ALA A 75 29.53 -3.07 -5.92
N GLU A 76 30.66 -3.78 -5.96
CA GLU A 76 31.99 -3.17 -6.17
C GLU A 76 32.13 -2.49 -7.54
N LYS A 77 31.52 -3.06 -8.59
CA LYS A 77 31.54 -2.50 -9.94
C LYS A 77 30.55 -1.35 -10.11
N GLU A 78 29.48 -1.35 -9.32
CA GLU A 78 28.45 -0.31 -9.34
C GLU A 78 28.87 0.96 -8.57
N ALA A 79 29.64 0.80 -7.48
CA ALA A 79 30.14 1.91 -6.65
C ALA A 79 30.70 3.13 -7.42
N PRO A 80 31.65 2.99 -8.36
CA PRO A 80 32.20 4.14 -9.08
C PRO A 80 31.17 4.86 -9.96
N TYR A 81 30.16 4.14 -10.45
CA TYR A 81 29.06 4.74 -11.20
C TYR A 81 28.18 5.59 -10.29
N LEU A 82 27.81 5.06 -9.12
CA LEU A 82 27.01 5.78 -8.12
C LEU A 82 27.74 7.01 -7.56
N GLU A 83 29.05 6.93 -7.38
CA GLU A 83 29.85 8.10 -6.97
C GLU A 83 29.86 9.21 -8.04
N ARG A 84 29.92 8.83 -9.32
CA ARG A 84 29.98 9.79 -10.43
C ARG A 84 28.63 10.42 -10.76
N TYR A 85 27.56 9.64 -10.73
CA TYR A 85 26.23 10.07 -11.20
C TYR A 85 25.20 10.23 -10.07
N GLY A 86 25.52 9.81 -8.85
CA GLY A 86 24.63 9.86 -7.70
C GLY A 86 23.73 8.64 -7.57
N ASN A 87 23.14 8.48 -6.39
CA ASN A 87 22.19 7.42 -6.08
C ASN A 87 20.75 7.89 -6.32
N ILE A 88 19.93 7.01 -6.91
CA ILE A 88 18.49 7.24 -7.12
C ILE A 88 17.77 7.50 -5.79
N ASN A 89 18.16 6.80 -4.72
CA ASN A 89 17.57 7.00 -3.40
C ASN A 89 17.78 8.44 -2.90
N ASP A 90 18.98 8.98 -3.12
CA ASP A 90 19.30 10.34 -2.72
C ASP A 90 18.46 11.34 -3.54
N GLU A 91 18.31 11.11 -4.84
CA GLU A 91 17.43 11.90 -5.69
C GLU A 91 15.97 11.89 -5.19
N TRP A 92 15.45 10.73 -4.79
CA TRP A 92 14.11 10.63 -4.23
C TRP A 92 13.98 11.39 -2.92
N THR A 93 15.00 11.34 -2.05
CA THR A 93 14.98 12.12 -0.81
C THR A 93 15.02 13.62 -1.09
N GLN A 94 15.85 14.08 -2.04
CA GLN A 94 15.92 15.47 -2.45
C GLN A 94 14.59 15.95 -3.04
N ARG A 95 13.99 15.18 -3.95
CA ARG A 95 12.66 15.48 -4.49
C ARG A 95 11.59 15.56 -3.39
N ALA A 96 11.66 14.69 -2.38
CA ALA A 96 10.74 14.74 -1.25
C ALA A 96 10.96 16.00 -0.39
N VAL A 97 12.21 16.43 -0.22
CA VAL A 97 12.58 17.66 0.49
C VAL A 97 12.15 18.90 -0.30
N GLU A 98 12.43 18.97 -1.60
CA GLU A 98 11.93 20.03 -2.49
C GLU A 98 10.41 20.10 -2.49
N ALA A 99 9.72 18.95 -2.55
CA ALA A 99 8.27 18.91 -2.48
C ALA A 99 7.74 19.40 -1.12
N LYS A 100 8.50 19.19 -0.03
CA LYS A 100 8.19 19.79 1.28
C LYS A 100 8.45 21.29 1.31
N HIS A 101 9.55 21.77 0.73
CA HIS A 101 9.85 23.21 0.63
C HIS A 101 8.87 23.97 -0.28
N ARG A 102 8.41 23.33 -1.37
CA ARG A 102 7.34 23.84 -2.23
C ARG A 102 5.99 23.90 -1.50
N LYS A 103 5.78 23.03 -0.51
CA LYS A 103 4.59 23.08 0.36
C LYS A 103 4.79 24.17 1.42
N MET A 104 3.68 24.81 1.80
CA MET A 104 3.72 25.90 2.78
C MET A 104 4.38 25.46 4.10
N PRO A 105 5.12 26.36 4.79
CA PRO A 105 5.82 26.05 6.03
C PRO A 105 4.93 25.51 7.17
N SER A 106 3.61 25.66 7.09
CA SER A 106 2.67 25.19 8.11
C SER A 106 1.84 23.99 7.67
N LYS A 107 1.66 23.01 8.56
CA LYS A 107 0.62 21.98 8.41
C LYS A 107 -0.74 22.67 8.22
N PRO A 108 -1.59 22.22 7.29
CA PRO A 108 -2.91 22.82 7.10
C PRO A 108 -3.67 22.82 8.43
N LYS A 109 -4.29 23.95 8.78
CA LYS A 109 -5.11 24.06 9.99
C LYS A 109 -6.34 23.16 9.81
N ILE A 110 -6.36 22.07 10.57
CA ILE A 110 -7.50 21.15 10.63
C ILE A 110 -8.42 21.66 11.74
N ARG A 111 -9.71 21.86 11.43
CA ARG A 111 -10.76 22.05 12.45
C ARG A 111 -11.71 20.87 12.39
N GLN A 112 -12.04 20.32 13.55
CA GLN A 112 -13.14 19.38 13.70
C GLN A 112 -14.43 20.19 13.85
N ILE A 113 -15.38 19.97 12.96
CA ILE A 113 -16.73 20.52 13.11
C ILE A 113 -17.48 19.66 14.13
N ALA A 114 -18.46 20.22 14.83
CA ALA A 114 -19.30 19.51 15.80
C ALA A 114 -20.05 18.29 15.22
N SER A 115 -20.16 18.17 13.89
CA SER A 115 -20.72 17.01 13.17
C SER A 115 -19.74 15.83 13.02
N GLY A 116 -18.51 15.95 13.50
CA GLY A 116 -17.46 14.93 13.37
C GLY A 116 -16.71 14.96 12.04
N GLU A 117 -17.11 15.81 11.10
CA GLU A 117 -16.41 16.00 9.84
C GLU A 117 -15.16 16.88 10.00
N VAL A 118 -14.09 16.50 9.30
CA VAL A 118 -12.80 17.18 9.32
C VAL A 118 -12.73 18.16 8.16
N GLU A 119 -13.00 19.43 8.42
CA GLU A 119 -12.90 20.47 7.40
C GLU A 119 -11.45 20.92 7.26
N LYS A 120 -10.84 20.55 6.13
CA LYS A 120 -9.54 21.07 5.69
C LYS A 120 -9.80 22.36 4.92
N ARG A 121 -9.70 23.52 5.56
CA ARG A 121 -9.77 24.79 4.81
C ARG A 121 -8.67 24.83 3.76
N ARG A 122 -9.05 24.95 2.48
CA ARG A 122 -8.13 25.23 1.34
C ARG A 122 -7.72 26.71 1.27
N ALA A 123 -7.66 27.39 2.41
CA ALA A 123 -7.37 28.82 2.44
C ALA A 123 -6.00 29.04 3.05
N ASN A 124 -5.02 29.30 2.19
CA ASN A 124 -4.22 30.51 2.28
C ASN A 124 -3.46 30.73 0.97
N VAL A 125 -3.67 31.89 0.36
CA VAL A 125 -3.05 32.39 -0.87
C VAL A 125 -1.61 32.83 -0.57
N GLY A 126 -0.83 31.94 0.06
CA GLY A 126 0.44 32.28 0.71
C GLY A 126 1.69 31.90 -0.08
N ASN A 127 1.57 31.34 -1.29
CA ASN A 127 2.69 31.21 -2.23
C ASN A 127 2.60 32.21 -3.40
N LEU A 128 1.64 33.13 -3.33
CA LEU A 128 1.83 34.52 -3.76
C LEU A 128 2.43 35.29 -2.57
N LEU A 129 3.50 34.75 -1.95
CA LEU A 129 4.41 35.59 -1.19
C LEU A 129 4.99 36.54 -2.23
N HIS A 130 4.41 37.74 -2.27
CA HIS A 130 4.80 38.89 -3.08
C HIS A 130 5.68 38.52 -4.28
N ALA A 131 5.07 38.10 -5.40
CA ALA A 131 5.74 38.38 -6.66
C ALA A 131 6.08 39.87 -6.61
N HIS A 132 7.35 40.21 -6.82
CA HIS A 132 7.74 41.61 -6.89
C HIS A 132 6.88 42.25 -7.96
N ARG A 133 5.98 43.16 -7.56
CA ARG A 133 5.30 44.03 -8.51
C ARG A 133 6.36 45.01 -8.97
N THR A 134 6.76 44.90 -10.21
CA THR A 134 7.64 45.89 -10.82
C THR A 134 6.80 46.99 -11.47
N VAL A 135 7.41 48.14 -11.75
CA VAL A 135 6.73 49.25 -12.41
C VAL A 135 6.24 48.84 -13.80
N GLU A 136 6.96 47.94 -14.49
CA GLU A 136 6.57 47.40 -15.79
C GLU A 136 5.25 46.62 -15.73
N ASP A 137 4.99 45.88 -14.66
CA ASP A 137 3.72 45.16 -14.48
C ASP A 137 2.53 46.12 -14.35
N GLU A 138 2.74 47.30 -13.78
CA GLU A 138 1.72 48.35 -13.67
C GLU A 138 1.50 49.06 -15.01
N LEU A 139 2.58 49.36 -15.74
CA LEU A 139 2.57 50.04 -17.04
C LEU A 139 2.04 49.16 -18.19
N LYS A 140 2.10 47.84 -18.08
CA LYS A 140 1.55 46.88 -19.08
C LYS A 140 0.07 47.12 -19.40
N ASN A 141 -0.69 47.71 -18.48
CA ASN A 141 -2.10 48.03 -18.71
C ASN A 141 -2.31 49.28 -19.57
N LEU A 142 -1.31 50.16 -19.69
CA LEU A 142 -1.34 51.33 -20.57
C LEU A 142 -1.14 50.94 -22.03
N GLU A 143 -0.30 49.93 -22.30
CA GLU A 143 -0.02 49.43 -23.65
C GLU A 143 -1.29 48.89 -24.34
N ARG A 144 -2.22 48.30 -23.56
CA ARG A 144 -3.53 47.84 -24.07
C ARG A 144 -4.46 48.97 -24.54
N ARG A 145 -4.17 50.22 -24.20
CA ARG A 145 -4.95 51.40 -24.61
C ARG A 145 -4.40 52.09 -25.86
N ASN A 146 -3.24 51.66 -26.39
CA ASN A 146 -2.77 52.11 -27.69
C ASN A 146 -3.65 51.52 -28.79
N ARG A 147 -4.79 52.17 -29.05
CA ARG A 147 -5.47 52.06 -30.34
C ARG A 147 -4.65 52.88 -31.33
N TRP A 148 -4.31 52.24 -32.44
CA TRP A 148 -3.70 52.93 -33.57
C TRP A 148 -4.79 53.80 -34.18
N ASP A 149 -4.62 55.12 -34.09
CA ASP A 149 -5.21 56.07 -35.05
C ASP A 149 -4.30 56.14 -36.28
#